data_AF-A0A9D7VH46-F1
#
_entry.id   AF-A0A9D7VH46-F1
#
_cell.length_a   1.000
_cell.length_b   1.000
_cell.length_c   1.000
_cell.angle_alpha   90.00
_cell.angle_beta   90.00
_cell.angle_gamma   90.00
#
_symmetry.space_group_name_H-M   'P 1'
#
loop_
_entity.id
_entity.type
_entity.pdbx_description
1 polymer ?
#
loop_
_entity_poly.entity_id
_entity_poly.type
_entity_poly.pdbx_seq_one_letter_code
_entity_poly.pdbx_strand_id
1 'polypeptide(L)'
;MSSSAQGIPGLPDLTHPTELVQFGTQALTASVLLVFLVIALGIAIALVSFSLRRHQTENVIVIGEWAVRYSQLLRGLQHLTLVLVLLVPGFFLCSTLSNRYHHWEQAKVAQVVESVAGEKLEQSAPQVRYSIQEPYSYTTQVNGKIVKVNDTREVTRFLTLGGSQIQVKLDQSVDVPGRSSIYRVEYTADYKVVNQLNNVNNFFFEAPPPNGYSLLASYKVERDGTRLQQTNPGDYGFPFRLQPGEATTFRVTYQAQGGPRWVYSAEGQLLSNFRLTAIANFAPADFASGIVPNEIKVDGRSTQFTWIFNDNVSVKNPFGVFTNTEPIRHTGIIPRLLLLAPAIFLWWILLLYLSLPMSFKNIAIAGSIFFACLLALTYLARLINPQLAWALISIILLFLTWGLGASRSTSLAAIICTIAGAVLPIFGLLVPFSGLTLSLAGLLSAVWLAVRHWYGWFTLHPEDQRLQIQRNSRD
;
A
#
# COMPACT_ATOMS: atom_id res chain seq x y z
N MET A 1 4.14 19.21 4.64
CA MET A 1 3.35 19.30 3.39
C MET A 1 3.01 17.88 2.99
N SER A 2 1.77 17.44 3.19
CA SER A 2 1.30 16.16 2.63
C SER A 2 1.39 16.24 1.11
N SER A 3 2.10 15.31 0.48
CA SER A 3 2.10 15.22 -0.98
C SER A 3 0.67 15.00 -1.44
N SER A 4 0.16 15.86 -2.32
CA SER A 4 -1.15 15.63 -2.94
C SER A 4 -1.16 14.25 -3.61
N ALA A 5 -2.30 13.56 -3.55
CA ALA A 5 -2.47 12.31 -4.27
C ALA A 5 -2.22 12.58 -5.76
N GLN A 6 -1.16 11.99 -6.31
CA GLN A 6 -0.81 12.11 -7.72
C GLN A 6 -1.13 10.79 -8.44
N GLY A 7 -1.63 10.92 -9.67
CA GLY A 7 -1.73 9.79 -10.58
C GLY A 7 -0.37 9.21 -10.94
N ILE A 8 -0.35 8.09 -11.64
CA ILE A 8 0.89 7.49 -12.16
C ILE A 8 1.39 8.38 -13.32
N PRO A 9 2.59 8.97 -13.22
CA PRO A 9 3.09 9.88 -14.23
C PRO A 9 3.23 9.21 -15.60
N GLY A 10 2.79 9.90 -16.67
CA GLY A 10 2.99 9.46 -18.05
C GLY A 10 2.08 8.34 -18.55
N LEU A 11 1.05 7.96 -17.78
CA LEU A 11 0.00 7.04 -18.25
C LEU A 11 -1.15 7.81 -18.90
N PRO A 12 -1.68 7.32 -20.04
CA PRO A 12 -2.87 7.90 -20.63
C PRO A 12 -4.11 7.65 -19.75
N ASP A 13 -4.91 8.68 -19.55
CA ASP A 13 -6.15 8.72 -18.79
C ASP A 13 -7.23 9.43 -19.60
N LEU A 14 -8.21 8.64 -20.07
CA LEU A 14 -9.33 9.13 -20.88
C LEU A 14 -10.29 10.04 -20.12
N THR A 15 -10.12 10.24 -18.82
CA THR A 15 -10.85 11.27 -18.07
C THR A 15 -10.30 12.67 -18.31
N HIS A 16 -9.07 12.80 -18.83
CA HIS A 16 -8.54 14.08 -19.28
C HIS A 16 -9.09 14.45 -20.67
N PRO A 17 -9.73 15.63 -20.82
CA PRO A 17 -10.36 16.01 -22.09
C PRO A 17 -9.39 16.01 -23.27
N THR A 18 -8.15 16.44 -23.06
CA THR A 18 -7.12 16.52 -24.11
C THR A 18 -6.75 15.15 -24.66
N GLU A 19 -6.60 14.15 -23.79
CA GLU A 19 -6.22 12.80 -24.17
C GLU A 19 -7.38 12.04 -24.82
N LEU A 20 -8.60 12.26 -24.34
CA LEU A 20 -9.82 11.73 -24.97
C LEU A 20 -9.99 12.26 -26.40
N VAL A 21 -9.77 13.56 -26.60
CA VAL A 21 -9.83 14.19 -27.93
C VAL A 21 -8.73 13.65 -28.83
N GLN A 22 -7.49 13.55 -28.35
CA GLN A 22 -6.39 12.98 -29.13
C GLN A 22 -6.64 11.52 -29.52
N PHE A 23 -7.10 10.70 -28.58
CA PHE A 23 -7.48 9.31 -28.84
C PHE A 23 -8.60 9.23 -29.89
N GLY A 24 -9.68 10.00 -29.72
CA GLY A 24 -10.80 10.03 -30.66
C GLY A 24 -10.36 10.43 -32.07
N THR A 25 -9.48 11.44 -32.17
CA THR A 25 -8.96 11.93 -33.45
C THR A 25 -8.07 10.87 -34.12
N GLN A 26 -7.16 10.23 -33.38
CA GLN A 26 -6.28 9.17 -33.89
C GLN A 26 -7.06 7.91 -34.28
N ALA A 27 -8.04 7.48 -33.47
CA ALA A 27 -8.90 6.33 -33.74
C ALA A 27 -9.73 6.56 -35.01
N LEU A 28 -10.28 7.77 -35.20
CA LEU A 28 -11.02 8.14 -36.40
C LEU A 28 -10.11 8.14 -37.64
N THR A 29 -8.92 8.74 -37.54
CA THR A 29 -7.93 8.76 -38.63
C THR A 29 -7.47 7.36 -39.03
N ALA A 30 -7.18 6.50 -38.05
CA ALA A 30 -6.79 5.11 -38.29
C ALA A 30 -7.94 4.29 -38.90
N SER A 31 -9.17 4.50 -38.45
CA SER A 31 -10.36 3.82 -38.99
C SER A 31 -10.59 4.20 -40.46
N VAL A 32 -10.44 5.48 -40.80
CA VAL A 32 -10.54 5.97 -42.19
C VAL A 32 -9.45 5.35 -43.07
N LEU A 33 -8.20 5.32 -42.61
CA LEU A 33 -7.09 4.67 -43.32
C LEU A 33 -7.35 3.17 -43.56
N LEU A 34 -7.91 2.48 -42.58
CA LEU A 34 -8.22 1.05 -42.69
C LEU A 34 -9.34 0.81 -43.72
N VAL A 35 -10.39 1.65 -43.72
CA VAL A 35 -11.44 1.61 -44.74
C VAL A 35 -10.86 1.85 -46.13
N PHE A 36 -10.00 2.86 -46.31
CA PHE A 36 -9.32 3.11 -47.59
C PHE A 36 -8.46 1.93 -48.04
N LEU A 37 -7.73 1.31 -47.11
CA LEU A 37 -6.91 0.13 -47.41
C LEU A 37 -7.76 -1.04 -47.87
N VAL A 38 -8.89 -1.32 -47.20
CA VAL A 38 -9.84 -2.38 -47.59
C VAL A 38 -10.43 -2.10 -48.98
N ILE A 39 -10.83 -0.85 -49.26
CA ILE A 39 -11.36 -0.46 -50.57
C ILE A 39 -10.29 -0.58 -51.67
N ALA A 40 -9.08 -0.07 -51.43
CA ALA A 40 -7.98 -0.12 -52.39
C ALA A 40 -7.58 -1.57 -52.71
N LEU A 41 -7.51 -2.44 -51.70
CA LEU A 41 -7.27 -3.86 -51.87
C LEU A 41 -8.39 -4.51 -52.70
N GLY A 42 -9.65 -4.18 -52.40
CA GLY A 42 -10.81 -4.66 -53.15
C GLY A 42 -10.79 -4.27 -54.63
N ILE A 43 -10.42 -3.02 -54.93
CA ILE A 43 -10.29 -2.51 -56.31
C ILE A 43 -9.14 -3.21 -57.05
N ALA A 44 -7.98 -3.35 -56.41
CA ALA A 44 -6.84 -4.04 -57.03
C ALA A 44 -7.20 -5.47 -57.45
N ILE A 45 -7.97 -6.19 -56.62
CA ILE A 45 -8.44 -7.55 -56.93
C ILE A 45 -9.47 -7.56 -58.06
N ALA A 46 -10.40 -6.61 -58.07
CA ALA A 46 -11.37 -6.50 -59.17
C ALA A 46 -10.67 -6.28 -60.51
N LEU A 47 -9.59 -5.49 -60.53
CA LEU A 47 -8.79 -5.23 -61.72
C LEU A 47 -7.95 -6.45 -62.14
N VAL A 48 -7.31 -7.14 -61.19
CA VAL A 48 -6.53 -8.35 -61.48
C VAL A 48 -7.43 -9.50 -61.97
N SER A 49 -8.57 -9.72 -61.32
CA SER A 49 -9.54 -10.74 -61.74
C SER A 49 -10.17 -10.44 -63.09
N PHE A 50 -10.43 -9.17 -63.41
CA PHE A 50 -10.91 -8.74 -64.72
C PHE A 50 -9.85 -8.91 -65.83
N SER A 51 -8.59 -8.56 -65.54
CA SER A 51 -7.46 -8.70 -66.47
C SER A 51 -7.18 -10.16 -66.84
N LEU A 52 -7.21 -11.06 -65.85
CA LEU A 52 -6.90 -12.49 -66.04
C LEU A 52 -8.05 -13.30 -66.67
N ARG A 53 -9.26 -12.75 -66.74
CA ARG A 53 -10.43 -13.39 -67.37
C ARG A 53 -10.23 -13.65 -68.87
N ARG A 54 -9.22 -13.03 -69.50
CA ARG A 54 -8.89 -13.20 -70.93
C ARG A 54 -8.03 -14.44 -71.26
N HIS A 55 -7.50 -15.19 -70.29
CA HIS A 55 -6.64 -16.36 -70.53
C HIS A 55 -7.18 -17.58 -69.78
N GLN A 56 -8.00 -18.37 -70.47
CA GLN A 56 -8.99 -19.24 -69.84
C GLN A 56 -8.83 -20.70 -70.28
N THR A 57 -7.83 -21.41 -69.75
CA THR A 57 -7.87 -22.90 -69.74
C THR A 57 -6.93 -23.57 -68.73
N GLU A 58 -5.68 -23.12 -68.51
CA GLU A 58 -4.75 -23.81 -67.58
C GLU A 58 -4.62 -23.16 -66.19
N ASN A 59 -4.89 -21.85 -66.05
CA ASN A 59 -4.67 -21.12 -64.80
C ASN A 59 -5.75 -21.32 -63.71
N VAL A 60 -6.82 -22.08 -63.99
CA VAL A 60 -7.97 -22.21 -63.07
C VAL A 60 -7.60 -22.95 -61.77
N ILE A 61 -6.66 -23.90 -61.83
CA ILE A 61 -6.24 -24.72 -60.68
C ILE A 61 -5.30 -23.91 -59.76
N VAL A 62 -4.32 -23.21 -60.35
CA VAL A 62 -3.38 -22.35 -59.60
C VAL A 62 -4.09 -21.15 -58.97
N ILE A 63 -5.06 -20.54 -59.69
CA ILE A 63 -5.89 -19.45 -59.16
C ILE A 63 -6.82 -19.94 -58.05
N GLY A 64 -7.35 -21.16 -58.14
CA GLY A 64 -8.17 -21.76 -57.09
C GLY A 64 -7.41 -21.88 -55.77
N GLU A 65 -6.18 -22.40 -55.78
CA GLU A 65 -5.35 -22.49 -54.57
C GLU A 65 -4.92 -21.11 -54.05
N TRP A 66 -4.57 -20.17 -54.93
CA TRP A 66 -4.20 -18.81 -54.54
C TRP A 66 -5.39 -18.05 -53.94
N ALA A 67 -6.58 -18.17 -54.52
CA ALA A 67 -7.81 -17.57 -54.01
C ALA A 67 -8.23 -18.18 -52.66
N VAL A 68 -8.05 -19.49 -52.47
CA VAL A 68 -8.30 -20.16 -51.18
C VAL A 68 -7.31 -19.69 -50.12
N ARG A 69 -6.00 -19.68 -50.38
CA ARG A 69 -4.99 -19.15 -49.44
C ARG A 69 -5.18 -17.65 -49.15
N TYR A 70 -5.59 -16.88 -50.16
CA TYR A 70 -5.90 -15.46 -50.03
C TYR A 70 -7.15 -15.22 -49.18
N SER A 71 -8.23 -16.00 -49.37
CA SER A 71 -9.43 -15.91 -48.54
C SER A 71 -9.15 -16.28 -47.08
N GLN A 72 -8.24 -17.22 -46.84
CA GLN A 72 -7.77 -17.59 -45.50
C GLN A 72 -6.94 -16.46 -44.88
N LEU A 73 -6.05 -15.82 -45.66
CA LEU A 73 -5.31 -14.62 -45.23
C LEU A 73 -6.24 -13.46 -44.90
N LEU A 74 -7.26 -13.21 -45.71
CA LEU A 74 -8.23 -12.13 -45.50
C LEU A 74 -9.07 -12.36 -44.23
N ARG A 75 -9.50 -13.60 -43.99
CA ARG A 75 -10.14 -14.00 -42.72
C ARG A 75 -9.19 -13.79 -41.56
N GLY A 76 -7.93 -14.25 -41.66
CA GLY A 76 -6.90 -14.03 -40.65
C GLY A 76 -6.67 -12.54 -40.34
N LEU A 77 -6.73 -11.68 -41.37
CA LEU A 77 -6.63 -10.23 -41.22
C LEU A 77 -7.81 -9.66 -40.42
N GLN A 78 -9.05 -10.07 -40.71
CA GLN A 78 -10.24 -9.64 -39.95
C GLN A 78 -10.15 -10.01 -38.48
N HIS A 79 -9.67 -11.21 -38.20
CA HIS A 79 -9.40 -11.73 -36.86
C HIS A 79 -8.33 -10.89 -36.12
N LEU A 80 -7.23 -10.54 -36.80
CA LEU A 80 -6.18 -9.68 -36.26
C LEU A 80 -6.68 -8.24 -36.03
N THR A 81 -7.47 -7.69 -36.95
CA THR A 81 -8.09 -6.37 -36.80
C THR A 81 -9.00 -6.33 -35.58
N LEU A 82 -9.84 -7.34 -35.36
CA LEU A 82 -10.70 -7.40 -34.18
C LEU A 82 -9.89 -7.42 -32.87
N VAL A 83 -8.81 -8.22 -32.81
CA VAL A 83 -7.94 -8.26 -31.64
C VAL A 83 -7.31 -6.89 -31.37
N LEU A 84 -6.85 -6.20 -32.42
CA LEU A 84 -6.26 -4.86 -32.30
C LEU A 84 -7.30 -3.81 -31.85
N VAL A 85 -8.52 -3.88 -32.40
CA VAL A 85 -9.66 -3.03 -32.01
C VAL A 85 -10.12 -3.29 -30.58
N LEU A 86 -9.92 -4.47 -30.02
CA LEU A 86 -10.18 -4.74 -28.60
C LEU A 86 -9.00 -4.30 -27.72
N LEU A 87 -7.77 -4.51 -28.19
CA LEU A 87 -6.55 -4.23 -27.44
C LEU A 87 -6.32 -2.74 -27.24
N VAL A 88 -6.50 -1.91 -28.27
CA VAL A 88 -6.22 -0.48 -28.20
C VAL A 88 -7.17 0.22 -27.21
N PRO A 89 -8.51 0.17 -27.35
CA PRO A 89 -9.43 0.69 -26.35
C PRO A 89 -9.28 0.00 -24.99
N GLY A 90 -8.99 -1.30 -24.97
CA GLY A 90 -8.73 -2.05 -23.73
C GLY A 90 -7.52 -1.53 -22.96
N PHE A 91 -6.44 -1.17 -23.66
CA PHE A 91 -5.24 -0.54 -23.08
C PHE A 91 -5.59 0.81 -22.47
N PHE A 92 -6.30 1.68 -23.18
CA PHE A 92 -6.70 2.99 -22.66
C PHE A 92 -7.67 2.86 -21.47
N LEU A 93 -8.61 1.93 -21.52
CA LEU A 93 -9.50 1.60 -20.40
C LEU A 93 -8.69 1.17 -19.18
N CYS A 94 -7.76 0.21 -19.35
CA CYS A 94 -6.97 -0.30 -18.24
C CYS A 94 -6.01 0.76 -17.68
N SER A 95 -5.41 1.59 -18.53
CA SER A 95 -4.56 2.71 -18.12
C SER A 95 -5.34 3.75 -17.31
N THR A 96 -6.53 4.14 -17.78
CA THR A 96 -7.46 5.03 -17.07
C THR A 96 -7.88 4.45 -15.72
N LEU A 97 -8.27 3.17 -15.69
CA LEU A 97 -8.65 2.49 -14.46
C LEU A 97 -7.47 2.39 -13.48
N SER A 98 -6.27 2.11 -13.97
CA SER A 98 -5.04 2.02 -13.18
C SER A 98 -4.73 3.35 -12.51
N ASN A 99 -4.78 4.45 -13.27
CA ASN A 99 -4.53 5.79 -12.75
C ASN A 99 -5.54 6.20 -11.68
N ARG A 100 -6.84 5.99 -11.96
CA ARG A 100 -7.91 6.30 -11.00
C ARG A 100 -7.85 5.45 -9.73
N TYR A 101 -7.53 4.16 -9.86
CA TYR A 101 -7.39 3.28 -8.70
C TYR A 101 -6.17 3.68 -7.87
N HIS A 102 -5.04 3.99 -8.52
CA HIS A 102 -3.85 4.47 -7.83
C HIS A 102 -4.11 5.77 -7.05
N HIS A 103 -4.76 6.74 -7.67
CA HIS A 103 -5.14 7.98 -6.98
C HIS A 103 -6.04 7.72 -5.76
N TRP A 104 -7.00 6.79 -5.87
CA TRP A 104 -7.84 6.39 -4.75
C TRP A 104 -7.02 5.73 -3.62
N GLU A 105 -6.08 4.83 -3.95
CA GLU A 105 -5.17 4.24 -2.96
C GLU A 105 -4.32 5.31 -2.26
N GLN A 106 -3.73 6.24 -3.02
CA GLN A 106 -2.92 7.32 -2.48
C GLN A 106 -3.73 8.25 -1.56
N ALA A 107 -4.97 8.57 -1.93
CA ALA A 107 -5.86 9.36 -1.09
C ALA A 107 -6.18 8.64 0.23
N LYS A 108 -6.42 7.32 0.19
CA LYS A 108 -6.65 6.50 1.39
C LYS A 108 -5.41 6.45 2.29
N VAL A 109 -4.22 6.33 1.70
CA VAL A 109 -2.95 6.39 2.43
C VAL A 109 -2.75 7.76 3.05
N ALA A 110 -2.97 8.84 2.30
CA ALA A 110 -2.88 10.20 2.81
C ALA A 110 -3.83 10.43 4.00
N GLN A 111 -5.06 9.93 3.94
CA GLN A 111 -6.02 10.03 5.05
C GLN A 111 -5.55 9.29 6.31
N VAL A 112 -5.02 8.08 6.17
CA VAL A 112 -4.45 7.34 7.31
C VAL A 112 -3.22 8.07 7.85
N VAL A 113 -2.35 8.55 6.97
CA VAL A 113 -1.19 9.36 7.36
C VAL A 113 -1.66 10.60 8.11
N GLU A 114 -2.63 11.37 7.64
CA GLU A 114 -3.15 12.54 8.37
C GLU A 114 -3.72 12.20 9.76
N SER A 115 -4.30 11.01 9.94
CA SER A 115 -4.81 10.58 11.25
C SER A 115 -3.72 10.20 12.26
N VAL A 116 -2.53 9.81 11.78
CA VAL A 116 -1.39 9.34 12.61
C VAL A 116 -0.24 10.35 12.61
N ALA A 117 -0.16 11.21 11.60
CA ALA A 117 0.85 12.21 11.39
C ALA A 117 0.45 13.50 12.11
N GLY A 118 1.28 13.89 13.05
CA GLY A 118 1.16 15.12 13.81
C GLY A 118 2.36 15.24 14.74
N GLU A 119 2.55 16.41 15.34
CA GLU A 119 3.51 16.54 16.42
C GLU A 119 3.11 15.62 17.57
N LYS A 120 4.07 14.83 18.06
CA LYS A 120 3.85 13.96 19.22
C LYS A 120 3.71 14.83 20.47
N LEU A 121 2.75 14.48 21.32
CA LEU A 121 2.69 15.02 22.67
C LEU A 121 3.74 14.27 23.52
N GLU A 122 4.86 14.91 23.79
CA GLU A 122 6.03 14.27 24.41
C GLU A 122 6.29 14.80 25.81
N GLN A 123 6.21 13.93 26.80
CA GLN A 123 6.69 14.23 28.15
C GLN A 123 8.13 13.74 28.31
N SER A 124 9.04 14.65 28.60
CA SER A 124 10.42 14.31 28.98
C SER A 124 10.51 13.92 30.46
N ALA A 125 11.42 13.01 30.78
CA ALA A 125 11.79 12.72 32.17
C ALA A 125 12.36 13.98 32.83
N PRO A 126 11.99 14.30 34.08
CA PRO A 126 12.57 15.42 34.77
C PRO A 126 14.06 15.19 35.05
N GLN A 127 14.80 16.27 35.24
CA GLN A 127 16.23 16.22 35.53
C GLN A 127 16.51 16.81 36.90
N VAL A 128 17.46 16.26 37.64
CA VAL A 128 17.91 16.84 38.92
C VAL A 128 19.27 17.47 38.69
N ARG A 129 19.29 18.77 38.44
CA ARG A 129 20.49 19.53 38.14
C ARG A 129 21.18 19.99 39.42
N TYR A 130 22.51 19.96 39.42
CA TYR A 130 23.34 20.60 40.44
C TYR A 130 24.59 21.22 39.81
N SER A 131 25.18 22.20 40.50
CA SER A 131 26.41 22.87 40.08
C SER A 131 27.54 22.51 41.04
N ILE A 132 28.72 22.22 40.48
CA ILE A 132 29.97 22.05 41.25
C ILE A 132 31.09 22.88 40.62
N GLN A 133 32.05 23.30 41.43
CA GLN A 133 33.27 23.94 40.95
C GLN A 133 34.32 22.86 40.65
N GLU A 134 34.71 22.72 39.39
CA GLU A 134 35.78 21.81 38.96
C GLU A 134 37.04 22.59 38.60
N PRO A 135 38.24 22.14 39.01
CA PRO A 135 39.48 22.78 38.60
C PRO A 135 39.71 22.59 37.10
N TYR A 136 40.04 23.66 36.40
CA TYR A 136 40.34 23.68 34.97
C TYR A 136 41.63 24.46 34.71
N SER A 137 42.47 23.96 33.82
CA SER A 137 43.71 24.64 33.43
C SER A 137 43.65 25.12 31.99
N TYR A 138 44.03 26.37 31.73
CA TYR A 138 44.19 26.90 30.38
C TYR A 138 45.53 27.62 30.22
N THR A 139 46.04 27.65 28.99
CA THR A 139 47.26 28.38 28.65
C THR A 139 46.90 29.77 28.14
N THR A 140 47.46 30.81 28.73
CA THR A 140 47.34 32.20 28.26
C THR A 140 48.73 32.84 28.19
N GLN A 141 48.86 33.95 27.45
CA GLN A 141 50.10 34.72 27.41
C GLN A 141 50.01 35.90 28.37
N VAL A 142 50.91 35.95 29.34
CA VAL A 142 51.09 37.10 30.25
C VAL A 142 52.51 37.61 30.05
N ASN A 143 52.66 38.87 29.68
CA ASN A 143 53.96 39.51 29.41
C ASN A 143 54.84 38.75 28.40
N GLY A 144 54.24 38.24 27.31
CA GLY A 144 54.96 37.54 26.23
C GLY A 144 55.45 36.13 26.59
N LYS A 145 55.12 35.60 27.77
CA LYS A 145 55.38 34.21 28.16
C LYS A 145 54.08 33.41 28.24
N ILE A 146 54.09 32.21 27.65
CA ILE A 146 52.98 31.26 27.78
C ILE A 146 52.98 30.73 29.21
N VAL A 147 51.92 30.99 29.95
CA VAL A 147 51.71 30.52 31.32
C VAL A 147 50.47 29.64 31.40
N LYS A 148 50.57 28.54 32.15
CA LYS A 148 49.44 27.65 32.45
C LYS A 148 48.77 28.16 33.72
N VAL A 149 47.54 28.66 33.60
CA VAL A 149 46.72 29.16 34.70
C VAL A 149 45.80 28.04 35.16
N ASN A 150 45.74 27.81 36.47
CA ASN A 150 44.75 26.95 37.10
C ASN A 150 43.62 27.85 37.62
N ASP A 151 42.40 27.55 37.21
CA ASP A 151 41.20 28.27 37.61
C ASP A 151 40.11 27.27 37.99
N THR A 152 38.99 27.75 38.52
CA THR A 152 37.81 26.92 38.82
C THR A 152 36.67 27.30 37.90
N ARG A 153 36.01 26.31 37.31
CA ARG A 153 34.84 26.51 36.47
C ARG A 153 33.62 25.86 37.13
N GLU A 154 32.51 26.59 37.12
CA GLU A 154 31.21 26.02 37.48
C GLU A 154 30.75 25.07 36.38
N VAL A 155 30.56 23.81 36.75
CA VAL A 155 30.11 22.74 35.86
C VAL A 155 28.76 22.23 36.33
N THR A 156 27.82 22.20 35.40
CA THR A 156 26.50 21.62 35.57
C THR A 156 26.57 20.11 35.44
N ARG A 157 26.00 19.39 36.41
CA ARG A 157 25.86 17.93 36.43
C ARG A 157 24.43 17.54 36.78
N PHE A 158 24.08 16.29 36.52
CA PHE A 158 22.73 15.75 36.77
C PHE A 158 22.79 14.51 37.66
N LEU A 159 21.90 14.46 38.64
CA LEU A 159 21.69 13.32 39.51
C LEU A 159 20.62 12.42 38.89
N THR A 160 20.82 11.11 38.95
CA THR A 160 19.82 10.14 38.48
C THR A 160 18.64 10.07 39.43
N LEU A 161 17.45 9.85 38.87
CA LEU A 161 16.25 9.62 39.68
C LEU A 161 16.35 8.27 40.39
N GLY A 162 15.96 8.23 41.66
CA GLY A 162 15.94 7.00 42.47
C GLY A 162 14.70 6.12 42.23
N GLY A 163 13.69 6.65 41.53
CA GLY A 163 12.44 5.97 41.21
C GLY A 163 11.48 6.87 40.44
N SER A 164 10.70 6.28 39.53
CA SER A 164 9.65 6.99 38.78
C SER A 164 8.39 6.13 38.75
N GLN A 165 7.29 6.66 39.27
CA GLN A 165 5.97 6.04 39.23
C GLN A 165 5.04 6.96 38.43
N ILE A 166 4.75 6.58 37.19
CA ILE A 166 4.03 7.41 36.23
C ILE A 166 2.72 6.75 35.87
N GLN A 167 1.64 7.51 35.94
CA GLN A 167 0.34 7.15 35.43
C GLN A 167 -0.12 8.21 34.42
N VAL A 168 -0.54 7.75 33.26
CA VAL A 168 -1.14 8.61 32.24
C VAL A 168 -2.46 8.01 31.79
N LYS A 169 -3.48 8.87 31.66
CA LYS A 169 -4.77 8.51 31.10
C LYS A 169 -4.99 9.32 29.82
N LEU A 170 -5.35 8.62 28.75
CA LEU A 170 -5.46 9.15 27.40
C LEU A 170 -6.91 8.97 26.93
N ASP A 171 -7.58 10.07 26.67
CA ASP A 171 -8.87 10.09 25.99
C ASP A 171 -8.68 10.66 24.58
N GLN A 172 -9.30 10.04 23.58
CA GLN A 172 -9.27 10.52 22.20
C GLN A 172 -10.44 11.49 21.96
N SER A 173 -10.14 12.66 21.40
CA SER A 173 -11.12 13.64 20.92
C SER A 173 -10.80 14.01 19.47
N VAL A 174 -11.71 14.70 18.81
CA VAL A 174 -11.53 15.21 17.44
C VAL A 174 -11.32 16.72 17.54
N ASP A 175 -10.22 17.22 16.95
CA ASP A 175 -9.84 18.65 16.99
C ASP A 175 -10.79 19.48 16.10
N VAL A 176 -10.87 19.07 14.83
CA VAL A 176 -11.83 19.57 13.84
C VAL A 176 -12.62 18.39 13.30
N PRO A 177 -13.97 18.42 13.27
CA PRO A 177 -14.78 17.32 12.76
C PRO A 177 -14.24 16.78 11.43
N GLY A 178 -13.73 15.54 11.45
CA GLY A 178 -13.30 14.81 10.25
C GLY A 178 -11.84 14.94 9.81
N ARG A 179 -10.93 15.58 10.57
CA ARG A 179 -9.51 15.72 10.15
C ARG A 179 -8.48 14.98 11.01
N SER A 180 -8.38 15.27 12.30
CA SER A 180 -7.31 14.74 13.15
C SER A 180 -7.81 14.38 14.54
N SER A 181 -7.32 13.25 15.05
CA SER A 181 -7.52 12.88 16.44
C SER A 181 -6.52 13.62 17.32
N ILE A 182 -7.00 14.19 18.42
CA ILE A 182 -6.16 14.78 19.47
C ILE A 182 -6.35 14.01 20.76
N TYR A 183 -5.32 13.96 21.58
CA TYR A 183 -5.39 13.33 22.88
C TYR A 183 -5.61 14.35 23.97
N ARG A 184 -6.59 14.08 24.83
CA ARG A 184 -6.69 14.70 26.15
C ARG A 184 -5.98 13.79 27.13
N VAL A 185 -4.95 14.33 27.76
CA VAL A 185 -4.00 13.61 28.61
C VAL A 185 -4.14 14.10 30.02
N GLU A 186 -4.41 13.18 30.95
CA GLU A 186 -4.27 13.41 32.38
C GLU A 186 -2.99 12.69 32.83
N TYR A 187 -2.00 13.47 33.27
CA TYR A 187 -0.70 12.96 33.66
C TYR A 187 -0.47 13.15 35.15
N THR A 188 0.00 12.09 35.81
CA THR A 188 0.40 12.11 37.21
C THR A 188 1.66 11.27 37.38
N ALA A 189 2.71 11.85 37.95
CA ALA A 189 3.95 11.14 38.20
C ALA A 189 4.56 11.51 39.55
N ASP A 190 5.05 10.50 40.25
CA ASP A 190 5.84 10.62 41.47
C ASP A 190 7.29 10.24 41.17
N TYR A 191 8.20 11.17 41.41
CA TYR A 191 9.63 11.06 41.17
C TYR A 191 10.40 11.09 42.49
N LYS A 192 11.14 10.02 42.78
CA LYS A 192 11.98 9.93 43.96
C LYS A 192 13.38 10.43 43.64
N VAL A 193 13.88 11.35 44.46
CA VAL A 193 15.25 11.86 44.38
C VAL A 193 15.99 11.48 45.64
N VAL A 194 17.21 10.95 45.51
CA VAL A 194 18.06 10.54 46.63
C VAL A 194 19.42 11.19 46.46
N ASN A 195 19.84 12.01 47.42
CA ASN A 195 21.16 12.63 47.34
C ASN A 195 22.26 11.61 47.66
N GLN A 196 22.93 11.10 46.62
CA GLN A 196 24.06 10.18 46.76
C GLN A 196 25.41 10.90 46.88
N LEU A 197 25.41 12.24 46.89
CA LEU A 197 26.62 13.07 46.91
C LEU A 197 26.95 13.50 48.34
N ASN A 198 28.24 13.57 48.68
CA ASN A 198 28.70 13.92 50.03
C ASN A 198 28.81 15.43 50.28
N ASN A 199 29.10 16.21 49.23
CA ASN A 199 29.48 17.63 49.36
C ASN A 199 28.53 18.59 48.63
N VAL A 200 27.38 18.10 48.15
CA VAL A 200 26.39 18.89 47.41
C VAL A 200 25.05 18.77 48.11
N ASN A 201 24.42 19.92 48.40
CA ASN A 201 23.13 19.97 49.09
C ASN A 201 22.11 20.91 48.44
N ASN A 202 22.50 21.62 47.38
CA ASN A 202 21.61 22.49 46.60
C ASN A 202 21.40 21.87 45.22
N PHE A 203 20.13 21.71 44.85
CA PHE A 203 19.70 21.08 43.61
C PHE A 203 18.59 21.88 42.96
N PHE A 204 18.37 21.64 41.67
CA PHE A 204 17.22 22.12 40.90
C PHE A 204 16.49 20.91 40.33
N PHE A 205 15.19 20.82 40.59
CA PHE A 205 14.33 19.83 39.96
C PHE A 205 13.74 20.45 38.69
N GLU A 206 14.13 19.96 37.52
CA GLU A 206 13.72 20.47 36.22
C GLU A 206 12.64 19.57 35.64
N ALA A 207 11.41 20.07 35.60
CA ALA A 207 10.26 19.31 35.14
C ALA A 207 9.54 20.08 34.02
N PRO A 208 10.07 20.13 32.79
CA PRO A 208 9.39 20.86 31.73
C PRO A 208 7.99 20.27 31.46
N PRO A 209 7.02 21.11 31.04
CA PRO A 209 5.74 20.63 30.55
C PRO A 209 5.95 19.76 29.30
N PRO A 210 4.96 18.97 28.88
CA PRO A 210 5.09 18.20 27.65
C PRO A 210 5.35 19.13 26.45
N ASN A 211 5.99 18.63 25.41
CA ASN A 211 6.13 19.31 24.12
C ASN A 211 4.96 18.93 23.19
N GLY A 212 4.57 19.80 22.27
CA GLY A 212 3.54 19.50 21.26
C GLY A 212 2.09 19.55 21.77
N TYR A 213 1.83 20.24 22.89
CA TYR A 213 0.47 20.53 23.34
C TYR A 213 -0.12 21.76 22.64
N SER A 214 -1.42 21.74 22.39
CA SER A 214 -2.22 22.91 22.04
C SER A 214 -2.79 23.60 23.28
N LEU A 215 -3.06 22.84 24.34
CA LEU A 215 -3.54 23.36 25.62
C LEU A 215 -2.86 22.62 26.77
N LEU A 216 -2.35 23.37 27.75
CA LEU A 216 -1.85 22.86 29.02
C LEU A 216 -2.66 23.50 30.15
N ALA A 217 -3.22 22.66 31.02
CA ALA A 217 -4.02 23.07 32.17
C ALA A 217 -3.55 22.37 33.44
N SER A 218 -3.78 23.01 34.59
CA SER A 218 -3.55 22.43 35.92
C SER A 218 -2.12 21.92 36.15
N TYR A 219 -1.12 22.46 35.44
CA TYR A 219 0.27 22.07 35.65
C TYR A 219 0.72 22.45 37.06
N LYS A 220 1.21 21.46 37.81
CA LYS A 220 1.58 21.59 39.21
C LYS A 220 2.74 20.66 39.55
N VAL A 221 3.71 21.22 40.27
CA VAL A 221 4.82 20.47 40.89
C VAL A 221 4.71 20.60 42.40
N GLU A 222 4.80 19.49 43.10
CA GLU A 222 4.75 19.43 44.56
C GLU A 222 5.96 18.67 45.09
N ARG A 223 6.50 19.11 46.21
CA ARG A 223 7.50 18.37 46.98
C ARG A 223 6.88 17.94 48.29
N ASP A 224 6.84 16.64 48.55
CA ASP A 224 6.29 16.05 49.78
C ASP A 224 4.90 16.63 50.16
N GLY A 225 4.04 16.85 49.13
CA GLY A 225 2.69 17.39 49.28
C GLY A 225 2.58 18.93 49.31
N THR A 226 3.70 19.66 49.31
CA THR A 226 3.69 21.12 49.27
C THR A 226 3.91 21.61 47.84
N ARG A 227 3.00 22.43 47.32
CA ARG A 227 3.12 23.03 45.98
C ARG A 227 4.34 23.94 45.89
N LEU A 228 5.19 23.70 44.91
CA LEU A 228 6.30 24.58 44.57
C LEU A 228 5.82 25.71 43.66
N GLN A 229 6.32 26.91 43.89
CA GLN A 229 6.02 28.08 43.06
C GLN A 229 7.09 28.23 41.99
N GLN A 230 6.64 28.48 40.76
CA GLN A 230 7.53 28.81 39.67
C GLN A 230 8.09 30.22 39.91
N THR A 231 9.43 30.35 39.84
CA THR A 231 10.08 31.63 40.15
C THR A 231 10.13 32.54 38.93
N ASN A 232 10.35 31.99 37.73
CA ASN A 232 10.40 32.73 36.47
C ASN A 232 9.51 32.07 35.41
N PRO A 233 8.72 32.84 34.63
CA PRO A 233 7.98 32.32 33.49
C PRO A 233 8.93 31.64 32.48
N GLY A 234 8.58 30.42 32.06
CA GLY A 234 9.39 29.64 31.13
C GLY A 234 10.56 28.87 31.76
N ASP A 235 10.89 29.16 33.02
CA ASP A 235 11.84 28.37 33.81
C ASP A 235 11.09 27.34 34.64
N TYR A 236 11.24 26.06 34.29
CA TYR A 236 10.62 24.93 34.99
C TYR A 236 11.60 24.25 35.97
N GLY A 237 12.62 24.98 36.41
CA GLY A 237 13.54 24.60 37.48
C GLY A 237 13.03 25.01 38.85
N PHE A 238 12.89 24.05 39.75
CA PHE A 238 12.46 24.26 41.13
C PHE A 238 13.64 24.04 42.08
N PRO A 239 14.18 25.09 42.72
CA PRO A 239 15.31 24.94 43.63
C PRO A 239 14.88 24.19 44.90
N PHE A 240 15.72 23.28 45.37
CA PHE A 240 15.52 22.57 46.62
C PHE A 240 16.84 22.20 47.30
N ARG A 241 16.75 21.93 48.61
CA ARG A 241 17.88 21.44 49.41
C ARG A 241 17.61 20.02 49.91
N LEU A 242 18.65 19.21 49.87
CA LEU A 242 18.62 17.80 50.27
C LEU A 242 19.98 17.42 50.85
N GLN A 243 20.05 16.98 52.10
CA GLN A 243 21.32 16.59 52.73
C GLN A 243 21.88 15.29 52.12
N PRO A 244 23.19 15.02 52.23
CA PRO A 244 23.77 13.74 51.81
C PRO A 244 23.03 12.55 52.43
N GLY A 245 22.65 11.58 51.59
CA GLY A 245 21.88 10.38 51.96
C GLY A 245 20.37 10.59 52.14
N GLU A 246 19.88 11.83 52.12
CA GLU A 246 18.46 12.13 52.26
C GLU A 246 17.69 11.87 50.96
N ALA A 247 16.39 11.60 51.07
CA ALA A 247 15.49 11.37 49.96
C ALA A 247 14.23 12.25 50.06
N THR A 248 13.69 12.65 48.91
CA THR A 248 12.45 13.44 48.80
C THR A 248 11.66 13.00 47.57
N THR A 249 10.36 13.30 47.54
CA THR A 249 9.50 12.94 46.41
C THR A 249 8.89 14.18 45.76
N PHE A 250 8.99 14.24 44.44
CA PHE A 250 8.33 15.27 43.63
C PHE A 250 7.14 14.68 42.89
N ARG A 251 5.99 15.32 43.02
CA ARG A 251 4.78 14.99 42.27
C ARG A 251 4.58 15.99 41.15
N VAL A 252 4.50 15.52 39.91
CA VAL A 252 4.20 16.33 38.72
C VAL A 252 2.83 15.91 38.21
N THR A 253 1.92 16.88 38.08
CA THR A 253 0.57 16.67 37.56
C THR A 253 0.24 17.71 36.53
N TYR A 254 -0.45 17.32 35.46
CA TYR A 254 -0.98 18.26 34.47
C TYR A 254 -2.11 17.61 33.66
N GLN A 255 -2.85 18.46 32.98
CA GLN A 255 -3.77 18.09 31.91
C GLN A 255 -3.30 18.74 30.61
N ALA A 256 -3.17 17.96 29.54
CA ALA A 256 -2.75 18.48 28.24
C ALA A 256 -3.70 18.04 27.13
N GLN A 257 -3.82 18.85 26.10
CA GLN A 257 -4.42 18.48 24.82
C GLN A 257 -3.37 18.66 23.73
N GLY A 258 -3.25 17.69 22.83
CA GLY A 258 -2.20 17.72 21.81
C GLY A 258 -2.36 16.62 20.77
N GLY A 259 -1.29 16.40 19.99
CA GLY A 259 -1.34 15.57 18.79
C GLY A 259 -1.75 14.10 18.98
N PRO A 260 -1.86 13.35 17.86
CA PRO A 260 -2.49 12.01 17.79
C PRO A 260 -1.66 10.88 18.42
N ARG A 261 -0.59 11.22 19.15
CA ARG A 261 0.35 10.28 19.77
C ARG A 261 0.88 10.88 21.05
N TRP A 262 0.88 10.08 22.12
CA TRP A 262 1.53 10.44 23.37
C TRP A 262 2.78 9.59 23.60
N VAL A 263 3.86 10.23 24.06
CA VAL A 263 5.10 9.53 24.41
C VAL A 263 5.73 10.06 25.70
N TYR A 264 6.49 9.19 26.38
CA TYR A 264 7.37 9.53 27.48
C TYR A 264 8.82 9.22 27.10
N SER A 265 9.68 10.23 27.12
CA SER A 265 11.11 10.11 26.77
C SER A 265 11.97 10.11 28.03
N ALA A 266 12.87 9.14 28.15
CA ALA A 266 13.88 9.11 29.20
C ALA A 266 15.07 10.05 28.91
N GLU A 267 15.16 10.64 27.72
CA GLU A 267 16.26 11.52 27.29
C GLU A 267 17.67 10.93 27.52
N GLY A 268 17.80 9.60 27.41
CA GLY A 268 19.06 8.89 27.65
C GLY A 268 19.42 8.72 29.13
N GLN A 269 18.58 9.16 30.06
CA GLN A 269 18.75 8.90 31.49
C GLN A 269 18.59 7.40 31.81
N LEU A 270 19.30 6.97 32.84
CA LEU A 270 19.13 5.66 33.44
C LEU A 270 17.82 5.65 34.24
N LEU A 271 16.92 4.73 33.94
CA LEU A 271 15.67 4.55 34.67
C LEU A 271 15.87 3.46 35.73
N SER A 272 15.64 3.81 36.99
CA SER A 272 15.76 2.92 38.15
C SER A 272 14.42 2.87 38.86
N ASN A 273 13.97 1.70 39.36
CA ASN A 273 12.65 1.54 40.01
C ASN A 273 11.52 2.24 39.23
N PHE A 274 11.44 1.95 37.93
CA PHE A 274 10.57 2.63 36.99
C PHE A 274 9.28 1.84 36.78
N ARG A 275 8.15 2.53 36.90
CA ARG A 275 6.84 2.04 36.48
C ARG A 275 6.12 3.11 35.69
N LEU A 276 5.69 2.76 34.48
CA LEU A 276 4.82 3.59 33.66
C LEU A 276 3.54 2.83 33.37
N THR A 277 2.39 3.41 33.71
CA THR A 277 1.07 2.87 33.41
C THR A 277 0.34 3.85 32.49
N ALA A 278 0.09 3.44 31.25
CA ALA A 278 -0.69 4.22 30.29
C ALA A 278 -2.06 3.58 30.07
N ILE A 279 -3.12 4.33 30.37
CA ILE A 279 -4.51 3.91 30.24
C ILE A 279 -5.11 4.63 29.03
N ALA A 280 -5.37 3.91 27.95
CA ALA A 280 -5.96 4.43 26.73
C ALA A 280 -7.47 4.13 26.70
N ASN A 281 -8.32 5.13 26.88
CA ASN A 281 -9.79 4.98 26.86
C ASN A 281 -10.37 5.07 25.44
N PHE A 282 -9.69 4.45 24.48
CA PHE A 282 -10.12 4.38 23.10
C PHE A 282 -9.68 3.04 22.50
N ALA A 283 -10.41 2.61 21.48
CA ALA A 283 -10.11 1.39 20.75
C ALA A 283 -10.14 1.66 19.23
N PRO A 284 -9.22 1.10 18.45
CA PRO A 284 -8.07 0.28 18.89
C PRO A 284 -6.87 1.15 19.37
N ALA A 285 -6.22 0.74 20.46
CA ALA A 285 -5.00 1.37 20.98
C ALA A 285 -3.80 0.42 20.87
N ASP A 286 -2.61 0.97 20.61
CA ASP A 286 -1.35 0.21 20.53
C ASP A 286 -0.15 1.05 21.03
N PHE A 287 1.02 0.43 21.23
CA PHE A 287 2.20 1.05 21.85
C PHE A 287 3.27 1.45 20.82
N ALA A 288 3.86 2.64 21.00
CA ALA A 288 4.58 3.34 19.94
C ALA A 288 6.12 3.17 19.96
N SER A 289 6.66 2.39 20.91
CA SER A 289 8.04 2.53 21.40
C SER A 289 9.02 1.45 20.97
N GLY A 290 8.54 0.35 20.36
CA GLY A 290 9.34 -0.87 20.19
C GLY A 290 9.78 -1.52 21.51
N ILE A 291 9.39 -0.95 22.66
CA ILE A 291 9.59 -1.50 23.98
C ILE A 291 8.26 -2.12 24.38
N VAL A 292 8.20 -3.45 24.35
CA VAL A 292 6.99 -4.20 24.66
C VAL A 292 6.61 -3.97 26.13
N PRO A 293 5.35 -3.62 26.44
CA PRO A 293 4.86 -3.54 27.82
C PRO A 293 5.00 -4.88 28.55
N ASN A 294 5.30 -4.83 29.85
CA ASN A 294 5.34 -6.03 30.69
C ASN A 294 3.93 -6.60 30.91
N GLU A 295 2.92 -5.74 31.02
CA GLU A 295 1.52 -6.14 31.13
C GLU A 295 0.65 -5.33 30.18
N ILE A 296 -0.29 -6.02 29.52
CA ILE A 296 -1.35 -5.42 28.70
C ILE A 296 -2.69 -5.94 29.24
N LYS A 297 -3.55 -5.04 29.67
CA LYS A 297 -4.91 -5.37 30.16
C LYS A 297 -5.92 -4.65 29.29
N VAL A 298 -6.85 -5.41 28.70
CA VAL A 298 -7.92 -4.88 27.86
C VAL A 298 -9.21 -4.98 28.65
N ASP A 299 -9.88 -3.84 28.86
CA ASP A 299 -11.16 -3.74 29.57
C ASP A 299 -12.17 -2.95 28.72
N GLY A 300 -12.98 -3.68 27.96
CA GLY A 300 -13.97 -3.10 27.04
C GLY A 300 -13.31 -2.21 25.97
N ARG A 301 -13.50 -0.88 26.09
CA ARG A 301 -12.90 0.13 25.21
C ARG A 301 -11.59 0.72 25.73
N SER A 302 -11.17 0.34 26.94
CA SER A 302 -9.93 0.81 27.54
C SER A 302 -8.83 -0.25 27.40
N THR A 303 -7.61 0.20 27.09
CA THR A 303 -6.42 -0.67 27.11
C THR A 303 -5.38 -0.05 28.03
N GLN A 304 -4.91 -0.82 29.00
CA GLN A 304 -3.85 -0.44 29.91
C GLN A 304 -2.54 -1.11 29.52
N PHE A 305 -1.51 -0.30 29.29
CA PHE A 305 -0.14 -0.73 29.04
C PHE A 305 0.72 -0.41 30.26
N THR A 306 1.42 -1.40 30.79
CA THR A 306 2.29 -1.22 31.97
C THR A 306 3.72 -1.65 31.66
N TRP A 307 4.67 -0.73 31.85
CA TRP A 307 6.11 -1.01 31.81
C TRP A 307 6.68 -0.98 33.23
N ILE A 308 7.44 -2.00 33.60
CA ILE A 308 8.00 -2.20 34.94
C ILE A 308 9.47 -2.60 34.80
N PHE A 309 10.36 -1.78 35.36
CA PHE A 309 11.78 -2.06 35.48
C PHE A 309 12.21 -1.87 36.93
N ASN A 310 12.51 -2.97 37.61
CA ASN A 310 12.97 -2.94 39.00
C ASN A 310 14.43 -2.47 39.09
N ASP A 311 15.26 -2.95 38.15
CA ASP A 311 16.66 -2.58 38.05
C ASP A 311 16.90 -1.46 37.04
N ASN A 312 18.13 -0.96 37.03
CA ASN A 312 18.58 0.10 36.14
C ASN A 312 18.49 -0.31 34.67
N VAL A 313 17.73 0.44 33.88
CA VAL A 313 17.60 0.24 32.43
C VAL A 313 17.94 1.52 31.67
N SER A 314 18.62 1.38 30.53
CA SER A 314 18.81 2.47 29.57
C SER A 314 17.92 2.22 28.36
N VAL A 315 17.07 3.19 28.04
CA VAL A 315 16.15 3.12 26.91
C VAL A 315 16.45 4.22 25.91
N LYS A 316 16.65 3.84 24.64
CA LYS A 316 16.86 4.80 23.54
C LYS A 316 15.54 5.27 22.93
N ASN A 317 14.54 4.40 22.90
CA ASN A 317 13.23 4.73 22.34
C ASN A 317 12.29 5.22 23.46
N PRO A 318 11.47 6.24 23.21
CA PRO A 318 10.51 6.72 24.18
C PRO A 318 9.36 5.72 24.31
N PHE A 319 8.80 5.55 25.51
CA PHE A 319 7.56 4.80 25.72
C PHE A 319 6.39 5.57 25.12
N GLY A 320 5.30 4.92 24.70
CA GLY A 320 4.17 5.67 24.17
C GLY A 320 3.01 4.84 23.73
N VAL A 321 1.90 5.53 23.47
CA VAL A 321 0.63 4.96 23.06
C VAL A 321 0.07 5.79 21.90
N PHE A 322 -0.55 5.10 20.95
CA PHE A 322 -1.16 5.69 19.77
C PHE A 322 -2.42 4.91 19.35
N THR A 323 -3.22 5.52 18.47
CA THR A 323 -4.42 4.90 17.91
C THR A 323 -3.98 3.96 16.80
N ASN A 324 -4.28 2.67 16.96
CA ASN A 324 -3.85 1.66 16.01
C ASN A 324 -4.67 1.76 14.72
N THR A 325 -4.08 2.31 13.66
CA THR A 325 -4.70 2.26 12.34
C THR A 325 -4.15 1.05 11.60
N GLU A 326 -5.04 0.24 11.02
CA GLU A 326 -4.59 -0.91 10.25
C GLU A 326 -3.66 -0.44 9.12
N PRO A 327 -2.44 -1.00 9.01
CA PRO A 327 -1.54 -0.63 7.95
C PRO A 327 -2.19 -0.97 6.61
N ILE A 328 -2.19 -0.02 5.68
CA ILE A 328 -2.65 -0.27 4.32
C ILE A 328 -1.62 -1.17 3.64
N ARG A 329 -1.88 -2.49 3.65
CA ARG A 329 -1.06 -3.50 2.98
C ARG A 329 -1.47 -3.62 1.51
N HIS A 330 -0.55 -4.14 0.68
CA HIS A 330 -0.83 -4.52 -0.71
C HIS A 330 -1.23 -3.37 -1.67
N THR A 331 -0.66 -2.18 -1.48
CA THR A 331 -0.88 -1.05 -2.41
C THR A 331 -0.24 -1.30 -3.78
N GLY A 332 -0.85 -0.76 -4.84
CA GLY A 332 -0.29 -0.78 -6.19
C GLY A 332 -0.37 -2.12 -6.92
N ILE A 333 -1.01 -3.15 -6.35
CA ILE A 333 -1.19 -4.46 -7.00
C ILE A 333 -2.16 -4.36 -8.19
N ILE A 334 -3.35 -3.78 -7.98
CA ILE A 334 -4.36 -3.63 -9.04
C ILE A 334 -3.89 -2.70 -10.16
N PRO A 335 -3.27 -1.53 -9.89
CA PRO A 335 -2.68 -0.70 -10.95
C PRO A 335 -1.67 -1.44 -11.83
N ARG A 336 -0.79 -2.27 -11.24
CA ARG A 336 0.19 -3.07 -11.99
C ARG A 336 -0.49 -4.15 -12.85
N LEU A 337 -1.49 -4.84 -12.30
CA LEU A 337 -2.28 -5.83 -13.05
C LEU A 337 -2.95 -5.19 -14.27
N LEU A 338 -3.56 -4.01 -14.10
CA LEU A 338 -4.22 -3.29 -15.19
C LEU A 338 -3.24 -2.85 -16.28
N LEU A 339 -2.01 -2.46 -15.92
CA LEU A 339 -0.97 -2.14 -16.90
C LEU A 339 -0.48 -3.36 -17.67
N LEU A 340 -0.43 -4.53 -17.04
CA LEU A 340 -0.05 -5.80 -17.67
C LEU A 340 -1.20 -6.46 -18.43
N ALA A 341 -2.46 -6.06 -18.19
CA ALA A 341 -3.64 -6.67 -18.77
C ALA A 341 -3.63 -6.80 -20.30
N PRO A 342 -3.14 -5.83 -21.10
CA PRO A 342 -3.07 -5.97 -22.56
C PRO A 342 -2.11 -7.06 -23.01
N ALA A 343 -0.98 -7.24 -22.33
CA ALA A 343 -0.04 -8.32 -22.62
C ALA A 343 -0.61 -9.68 -22.22
N ILE A 344 -1.29 -9.74 -21.06
CA ILE A 344 -2.01 -10.95 -20.60
C ILE A 344 -3.11 -11.32 -21.60
N PHE A 345 -3.84 -10.33 -22.11
CA PHE A 345 -4.89 -10.52 -23.11
C PHE A 345 -4.33 -11.11 -24.40
N LEU A 346 -3.22 -10.58 -24.92
CA LEU A 346 -2.57 -11.12 -26.13
C LEU A 346 -2.10 -12.55 -25.94
N TRP A 347 -1.39 -12.81 -24.85
CA TRP A 347 -0.93 -14.15 -24.50
C TRP A 347 -2.10 -15.13 -24.40
N TRP A 348 -3.18 -14.72 -23.72
CA TRP A 348 -4.37 -15.53 -23.54
C TRP A 348 -5.11 -15.80 -24.86
N ILE A 349 -5.33 -14.79 -25.69
CA ILE A 349 -5.95 -14.95 -27.02
C ILE A 349 -5.11 -15.86 -27.91
N LEU A 350 -3.78 -15.75 -27.87
CA LEU A 350 -2.88 -16.64 -28.61
C LEU A 350 -3.07 -18.10 -28.18
N LEU A 351 -3.11 -18.37 -26.87
CA LEU A 351 -3.38 -19.71 -26.33
C LEU A 351 -4.74 -20.24 -26.78
N LEU A 352 -5.78 -19.39 -26.83
CA LEU A 352 -7.09 -19.78 -27.33
C LEU A 352 -7.06 -20.16 -28.81
N TYR A 353 -6.37 -19.41 -29.65
CA TYR A 353 -6.24 -19.75 -31.08
C TYR A 353 -5.52 -21.08 -31.31
N LEU A 354 -4.49 -21.36 -30.51
CA LEU A 354 -3.79 -22.64 -30.56
C LEU A 354 -4.63 -23.79 -29.98
N SER A 355 -5.56 -23.48 -29.09
CA SER A 355 -6.37 -24.45 -28.34
C SER A 355 -7.80 -24.62 -28.85
N LEU A 356 -8.35 -23.80 -29.73
CA LEU A 356 -9.75 -23.93 -30.15
C LEU A 356 -9.93 -23.38 -31.56
N PRO A 357 -10.78 -23.99 -32.41
CA PRO A 357 -11.20 -23.36 -33.65
C PRO A 357 -12.08 -22.13 -33.33
N MET A 358 -11.47 -20.94 -33.34
CA MET A 358 -12.12 -19.71 -32.93
C MET A 358 -12.84 -19.03 -34.09
N SER A 359 -14.15 -18.82 -33.95
CA SER A 359 -14.92 -17.94 -34.84
C SER A 359 -14.74 -16.46 -34.45
N PHE A 360 -15.03 -15.54 -35.37
CA PHE A 360 -14.99 -14.10 -35.10
C PHE A 360 -15.85 -13.70 -33.87
N LYS A 361 -17.05 -14.28 -33.76
CA LYS A 361 -17.97 -14.07 -32.63
C LYS A 361 -17.36 -14.53 -31.30
N ASN A 362 -16.64 -15.65 -31.31
CA ASN A 362 -16.01 -16.20 -30.11
C ASN A 362 -14.96 -15.25 -29.53
N ILE A 363 -14.17 -14.60 -30.39
CA ILE A 363 -13.12 -13.66 -29.97
C ILE A 363 -13.71 -12.36 -29.41
N ALA A 364 -14.78 -11.85 -30.05
CA ALA A 364 -15.48 -10.68 -29.54
C ALA A 364 -16.02 -10.94 -28.13
N ILE A 365 -16.71 -12.07 -27.92
CA ILE A 365 -17.24 -12.45 -26.60
C ILE A 365 -16.11 -12.65 -25.58
N ALA A 366 -15.07 -13.39 -25.95
CA ALA A 366 -13.91 -13.66 -25.10
C ALA A 366 -13.22 -12.38 -24.63
N GLY A 367 -12.93 -11.46 -25.54
CA GLY A 367 -12.30 -10.18 -25.21
C GLY A 367 -13.21 -9.26 -24.39
N SER A 368 -14.50 -9.18 -24.73
CA SER A 368 -15.45 -8.40 -23.92
C SER A 368 -15.55 -8.92 -22.50
N ILE A 369 -15.62 -10.24 -22.29
CA ILE A 369 -15.66 -10.83 -20.94
C ILE A 369 -14.36 -10.54 -20.19
N PHE A 370 -13.19 -10.68 -20.83
CA PHE A 370 -11.91 -10.39 -20.19
C PHE A 370 -11.83 -8.97 -19.62
N PHE A 371 -12.12 -7.95 -20.44
CA PHE A 371 -12.10 -6.56 -19.99
C PHE A 371 -13.23 -6.23 -19.01
N ALA A 372 -14.41 -6.85 -19.15
CA ALA A 372 -15.49 -6.71 -18.17
C ALA A 372 -15.12 -7.27 -16.80
N CYS A 373 -14.41 -8.41 -16.74
CA CYS A 373 -13.90 -8.99 -15.50
C CYS A 373 -12.86 -8.07 -14.84
N LEU A 374 -11.96 -7.45 -15.60
CA LEU A 374 -11.00 -6.48 -15.05
C LEU A 374 -11.67 -5.22 -14.52
N LEU A 375 -12.69 -4.72 -15.23
CA LEU A 375 -13.51 -3.61 -14.76
C LEU A 375 -14.20 -3.97 -13.44
N ALA A 376 -14.87 -5.12 -13.38
CA ALA A 376 -15.55 -5.61 -12.19
C ALA A 376 -14.57 -5.80 -11.02
N LEU A 377 -13.40 -6.39 -11.26
CA LEU A 377 -12.34 -6.55 -10.27
C LEU A 377 -11.90 -5.19 -9.70
N THR A 378 -11.67 -4.20 -10.57
CA THR A 378 -11.20 -2.86 -10.16
C THR A 378 -12.17 -2.16 -9.22
N TYR A 379 -13.47 -2.26 -9.47
CA TYR A 379 -14.48 -1.63 -8.61
C TYR A 379 -14.77 -2.46 -7.36
N LEU A 380 -14.82 -3.79 -7.47
CA LEU A 380 -15.08 -4.67 -6.33
C LEU A 380 -13.91 -4.66 -5.34
N ALA A 381 -12.67 -4.54 -5.82
CA ALA A 381 -11.46 -4.38 -5.02
C ALA A 381 -11.39 -3.06 -4.24
N ARG A 382 -12.32 -2.12 -4.43
CA ARG A 382 -12.47 -0.94 -3.56
C ARG A 382 -13.26 -1.24 -2.29
N LEU A 383 -14.11 -2.26 -2.34
CA LEU A 383 -15.03 -2.63 -1.28
C LEU A 383 -14.51 -3.80 -0.44
N ILE A 384 -13.89 -4.78 -1.11
CA ILE A 384 -13.37 -6.00 -0.49
C ILE A 384 -11.94 -6.26 -0.93
N ASN A 385 -11.29 -7.19 -0.23
CA ASN A 385 -9.95 -7.65 -0.56
C ASN A 385 -9.87 -8.14 -2.04
N PRO A 386 -8.86 -7.73 -2.82
CA PRO A 386 -8.72 -8.07 -4.24
C PRO A 386 -8.76 -9.57 -4.54
N GLN A 387 -8.17 -10.40 -3.68
CA GLN A 387 -8.15 -11.85 -3.81
C GLN A 387 -9.56 -12.44 -3.70
N LEU A 388 -10.37 -11.93 -2.76
CA LEU A 388 -11.78 -12.34 -2.61
C LEU A 388 -12.63 -11.85 -3.78
N ALA A 389 -12.40 -10.63 -4.26
CA ALA A 389 -13.08 -10.09 -5.43
C ALA A 389 -12.86 -10.97 -6.66
N TRP A 390 -11.61 -11.39 -6.91
CA TRP A 390 -11.29 -12.29 -8.02
C TRP A 390 -11.86 -13.70 -7.82
N ALA A 391 -11.88 -14.23 -6.60
CA ALA A 391 -12.48 -15.52 -6.30
C ALA A 391 -14.00 -15.54 -6.62
N LEU A 392 -14.72 -14.48 -6.24
CA LEU A 392 -16.14 -14.32 -6.57
C LEU A 392 -16.38 -14.26 -8.08
N ILE A 393 -15.59 -13.47 -8.81
CA ILE A 393 -15.65 -13.39 -10.27
C ILE A 393 -15.39 -14.77 -10.89
N SER A 394 -14.40 -15.51 -10.38
CA SER A 394 -14.04 -16.84 -10.86
C SER A 394 -15.17 -17.85 -10.65
N ILE A 395 -15.85 -17.83 -9.51
CA ILE A 395 -17.01 -18.70 -9.23
C ILE A 395 -18.15 -18.41 -10.20
N ILE A 396 -18.43 -17.13 -10.47
CA ILE A 396 -19.47 -16.73 -11.45
C ILE A 396 -19.11 -17.24 -12.84
N LEU A 397 -17.85 -17.09 -13.27
CA LEU A 397 -17.37 -17.60 -14.55
C LEU A 397 -17.49 -19.13 -14.63
N LEU A 398 -17.12 -19.87 -13.58
CA LEU A 398 -17.27 -21.33 -13.52
C LEU A 398 -18.75 -21.74 -13.58
N PHE A 399 -19.65 -21.05 -12.88
CA PHE A 399 -21.08 -21.35 -12.97
C PHE A 399 -21.63 -21.12 -14.39
N LEU A 400 -21.17 -20.06 -15.06
CA LEU A 400 -21.48 -19.80 -16.47
C LEU A 400 -20.93 -20.89 -17.40
N THR A 401 -19.72 -21.41 -17.16
CA THR A 401 -19.18 -22.55 -17.95
C THR A 401 -20.08 -23.77 -17.87
N TRP A 402 -20.56 -24.10 -16.67
CA TRP A 402 -21.38 -25.27 -16.42
C TRP A 402 -22.73 -25.15 -17.13
N GLY A 403 -23.39 -24.00 -17.00
CA GLY A 403 -24.68 -23.75 -17.66
C GLY A 403 -24.59 -23.74 -19.19
N LEU A 404 -23.51 -23.19 -19.76
CA LEU A 404 -23.30 -23.16 -21.21
C LEU A 404 -22.87 -24.52 -21.77
N GLY A 405 -22.10 -25.31 -21.01
CA GLY A 405 -21.69 -26.67 -21.38
C GLY A 405 -22.82 -27.70 -21.39
N ALA A 406 -23.87 -27.47 -20.59
CA ALA A 406 -25.09 -28.27 -20.61
C ALA A 406 -25.97 -27.99 -21.85
N SER A 407 -25.78 -26.84 -22.52
CA SER A 407 -26.39 -26.52 -23.82
C SER A 407 -25.44 -26.93 -24.97
N ARG A 408 -25.95 -27.15 -26.19
CA ARG A 408 -25.17 -27.56 -27.40
C ARG A 408 -24.09 -26.55 -27.88
N SER A 409 -23.64 -25.60 -27.04
CA SER A 409 -22.61 -24.60 -27.35
C SER A 409 -21.25 -24.92 -26.73
N THR A 410 -20.75 -26.15 -26.97
CA THR A 410 -19.48 -26.68 -26.43
C THR A 410 -18.28 -25.76 -26.65
N SER A 411 -18.28 -24.96 -27.74
CA SER A 411 -17.22 -23.97 -28.01
C SER A 411 -17.23 -22.80 -27.02
N LEU A 412 -18.40 -22.31 -26.59
CA LEU A 412 -18.52 -21.21 -25.62
C LEU A 412 -18.17 -21.68 -24.20
N ALA A 413 -18.55 -22.91 -23.84
CA ALA A 413 -18.15 -23.53 -22.58
C ALA A 413 -16.63 -23.70 -22.48
N ALA A 414 -15.97 -24.12 -23.57
CA ALA A 414 -14.51 -24.22 -23.63
C ALA A 414 -13.83 -22.86 -23.48
N ILE A 415 -14.36 -21.81 -24.13
CA ILE A 415 -13.84 -20.44 -24.02
C ILE A 415 -13.93 -19.94 -22.57
N ILE A 416 -15.06 -20.11 -21.91
CA ILE A 416 -15.22 -19.64 -20.53
C ILE A 416 -14.38 -20.50 -19.55
N CYS A 417 -14.18 -21.79 -19.84
CA CYS A 417 -13.27 -22.65 -19.07
C CYS A 417 -11.81 -22.20 -19.20
N THR A 418 -11.39 -21.72 -20.38
CA THR A 418 -10.08 -21.10 -20.57
C THR A 418 -9.97 -19.68 -20.01
N ILE A 419 -11.07 -18.93 -19.85
CA ILE A 419 -11.10 -17.68 -19.05
C ILE A 419 -10.91 -18.02 -17.57
N ALA A 420 -11.54 -19.10 -17.09
CA ALA A 420 -11.28 -19.65 -15.77
C ALA A 420 -9.83 -20.18 -15.64
N GLY A 421 -9.16 -20.54 -16.75
CA GLY A 421 -7.71 -20.80 -16.78
C GLY A 421 -6.83 -19.54 -16.67
N ALA A 422 -7.32 -18.38 -17.10
CA ALA A 422 -6.67 -17.08 -16.88
C ALA A 422 -6.74 -16.60 -15.41
N VAL A 423 -7.41 -17.38 -14.54
CA VAL A 423 -7.41 -17.21 -13.08
C VAL A 423 -5.99 -17.29 -12.52
N LEU A 424 -5.13 -18.17 -13.03
CA LEU A 424 -3.77 -18.36 -12.51
C LEU A 424 -2.85 -17.13 -12.72
N PRO A 425 -2.75 -16.52 -13.91
CA PRO A 425 -1.97 -15.29 -14.11
C PRO A 425 -2.51 -14.10 -13.30
N ILE A 426 -3.84 -13.93 -13.26
CA ILE A 426 -4.46 -12.80 -12.56
C ILE A 426 -4.34 -12.97 -11.05
N PHE A 427 -4.63 -14.16 -10.51
CA PHE A 427 -4.41 -14.50 -9.11
C PHE A 427 -2.93 -14.44 -8.74
N GLY A 428 -2.05 -14.88 -9.64
CA GLY A 428 -0.60 -14.83 -9.48
C GLY A 428 -0.06 -13.42 -9.32
N LEU A 429 -0.60 -12.47 -10.09
CA LEU A 429 -0.28 -11.04 -9.98
C LEU A 429 -0.90 -10.38 -8.74
N LEU A 430 -1.96 -10.94 -8.18
CA LEU A 430 -2.58 -10.49 -6.92
C LEU A 430 -1.82 -10.94 -5.67
N VAL A 431 -0.91 -11.92 -5.80
CA VAL A 431 -0.11 -12.50 -4.71
C VAL A 431 1.35 -12.03 -4.83
N PRO A 432 2.10 -11.86 -3.73
CA PRO A 432 3.51 -11.40 -3.75
C PRO A 432 4.47 -12.25 -4.60
N PHE A 433 4.07 -13.42 -5.09
CA PHE A 433 4.88 -14.33 -5.91
C PHE A 433 4.53 -14.25 -7.41
N SER A 434 4.43 -13.03 -7.93
CA SER A 434 3.99 -12.76 -9.32
C SER A 434 4.86 -13.44 -10.39
N GLY A 435 6.18 -13.45 -10.23
CA GLY A 435 7.09 -14.10 -11.19
C GLY A 435 6.89 -15.62 -11.25
N LEU A 436 6.82 -16.27 -10.08
CA LEU A 436 6.70 -17.74 -9.98
C LEU A 436 5.35 -18.23 -10.48
N THR A 437 4.29 -17.48 -10.20
CA THR A 437 2.92 -17.81 -10.64
C THR A 437 2.72 -17.58 -12.14
N LEU A 438 3.32 -16.53 -12.73
CA LEU A 438 3.35 -16.34 -14.19
C LEU A 438 4.18 -17.43 -14.89
N SER A 439 5.33 -17.81 -14.35
CA SER A 439 6.13 -18.92 -14.87
C SER A 439 5.37 -20.25 -14.79
N LEU A 440 4.65 -20.51 -13.69
CA LEU A 440 3.81 -21.68 -13.53
C LEU A 440 2.63 -21.67 -14.53
N ALA A 441 1.98 -20.52 -14.73
CA ALA A 441 0.93 -20.37 -15.73
C ALA A 441 1.46 -20.62 -17.16
N GLY A 442 2.66 -20.13 -17.47
CA GLY A 442 3.35 -20.41 -18.73
C GLY A 442 3.67 -21.91 -18.90
N LEU A 443 4.19 -22.55 -17.85
CA LEU A 443 4.49 -23.99 -17.85
C LEU A 443 3.23 -24.83 -18.04
N LEU A 444 2.16 -24.54 -17.30
CA LEU A 444 0.87 -25.24 -17.44
C LEU A 444 0.28 -25.06 -18.84
N SER A 445 0.45 -23.87 -19.43
CA SER A 445 0.01 -23.60 -20.80
C SER A 445 0.81 -24.42 -21.83
N ALA A 446 2.13 -24.53 -21.65
CA ALA A 446 2.98 -25.36 -22.51
C ALA A 446 2.65 -26.85 -22.38
N VAL A 447 2.46 -27.34 -21.15
CA VAL A 447 2.04 -28.73 -20.88
C VAL A 447 0.68 -29.01 -21.50
N TRP A 448 -0.28 -28.09 -21.38
CA TRP A 448 -1.61 -28.22 -21.99
C TRP A 448 -1.53 -28.33 -23.52
N LEU A 449 -0.75 -27.46 -24.18
CA LEU A 449 -0.56 -27.50 -25.62
C LEU A 449 0.15 -28.79 -26.06
N ALA A 450 1.15 -29.26 -25.30
CA ALA A 450 1.86 -30.50 -25.57
C ALA A 450 0.93 -31.73 -25.46
N VAL A 451 0.13 -31.82 -24.38
CA VAL A 451 -0.85 -32.89 -24.19
C VAL A 451 -1.90 -32.87 -25.30
N ARG A 452 -2.40 -31.69 -25.67
CA ARG A 452 -3.36 -31.54 -26.77
C ARG A 452 -2.78 -32.03 -28.11
N HIS A 453 -1.56 -31.61 -28.43
CA HIS A 453 -0.89 -32.00 -29.68
C HIS A 453 -0.61 -33.51 -29.72
N TRP A 454 -0.23 -34.10 -28.59
CA TRP A 454 0.11 -35.53 -28.50
C TRP A 454 -1.11 -36.45 -28.49
N TYR A 455 -2.18 -36.09 -27.77
CA TYR A 455 -3.32 -36.97 -27.53
C TYR A 455 -4.52 -36.71 -28.46
N GLY A 456 -4.50 -35.68 -29.31
CA GLY A 456 -5.51 -35.46 -30.34
C GLY A 456 -6.95 -35.32 -29.83
N TRP A 457 -7.13 -34.93 -28.55
CA TRP A 457 -8.40 -35.04 -27.80
C TRP A 457 -9.61 -34.25 -28.33
N PHE A 458 -9.49 -33.54 -29.44
CA PHE A 458 -10.61 -32.90 -30.13
C PHE A 458 -10.50 -33.03 -31.67
N THR A 459 -10.59 -34.24 -32.20
CA THR A 459 -11.23 -34.42 -33.52
C THR A 459 -12.73 -34.19 -33.32
N LEU A 460 -13.19 -32.95 -33.46
CA LEU A 460 -14.61 -32.58 -33.48
C LEU A 460 -15.29 -33.23 -34.70
N HIS A 461 -15.84 -34.41 -34.46
CA HIS A 461 -16.87 -35.18 -35.17
C HIS A 461 -16.90 -35.31 -36.71
N PRO A 462 -17.29 -36.51 -37.21
CA PRO A 462 -17.16 -36.96 -38.59
C PRO A 462 -18.46 -36.76 -39.39
N GLU A 463 -18.82 -35.52 -39.72
CA GLU A 463 -19.94 -35.30 -40.67
C GLU A 463 -19.52 -35.37 -42.13
N ASP A 464 -18.24 -35.14 -42.46
CA ASP A 464 -17.74 -35.24 -43.84
C ASP A 464 -17.56 -36.69 -44.33
N GLN A 465 -17.44 -37.66 -43.42
CA GLN A 465 -17.32 -39.07 -43.79
C GLN A 465 -18.66 -39.66 -44.29
N ARG A 466 -19.81 -39.15 -43.84
CA ARG A 466 -21.11 -39.60 -44.37
C ARG A 466 -21.37 -39.11 -45.78
N LEU A 467 -20.87 -37.92 -46.13
CA LEU A 467 -20.98 -37.38 -47.50
C LEU A 467 -20.01 -38.06 -48.48
N GLN A 468 -18.82 -38.48 -48.02
CA GLN A 468 -17.91 -39.29 -48.85
C GLN A 468 -18.40 -40.73 -49.03
N ILE A 469 -19.01 -41.36 -48.01
CA ILE A 469 -19.57 -42.71 -48.14
C ILE A 469 -20.84 -42.70 -49.03
N GLN A 470 -21.69 -41.67 -48.95
CA GLN A 470 -22.84 -41.54 -49.87
C GLN A 470 -22.44 -41.23 -51.32
N ARG A 471 -21.28 -40.61 -51.55
CA ARG A 471 -20.77 -40.35 -52.90
C ARG A 471 -20.13 -41.60 -53.51
N ASN A 472 -19.43 -42.41 -52.73
CA ASN A 472 -18.85 -43.67 -53.19
C ASN A 472 -19.84 -44.84 -53.27
N SER A 473 -21.08 -44.69 -52.78
CA SER A 473 -22.17 -45.67 -52.96
C SER A 473 -23.07 -45.36 -54.16
N ARG A 474 -22.72 -44.36 -54.98
CA ARG A 474 -23.49 -43.92 -56.16
C ARG A 474 -22.69 -43.92 -57.47
N ASP A 475 -21.48 -44.48 -57.45
CA ASP A 475 -20.70 -44.79 -58.65
C ASP A 475 -20.65 -46.30 -58.88
#